data_AF-A0A2W2CJA5-F1
#
_entry.id   AF-A0A2W2CJA5-F1
#
_cell.length_a   1.000
_cell.length_b   1.000
_cell.length_c   1.000
_cell.angle_alpha   90.00
_cell.angle_beta   90.00
_cell.angle_gamma   90.00
#
_symmetry.space_group_name_H-M   'P 1'
#
loop_
_entity.id
_entity.type
_entity.pdbx_description
1 polymer ?
#
loop_
_entity_poly.entity_id
_entity_poly.type
_entity_poly.pdbx_seq_one_letter_code
_entity_poly.pdbx_strand_id
1 'polypeptide(L)'
;MTDPTHKAVTEPGTSADHAGQTLITRDHEVIRRWAESRDATPIGNADGTTVAPPGTLGLALPGDPGGDGLSWEQWFESFDRHDLRFAYRETEADGTASTFWAIDASGNEEG
;
A
#
# COMPACT_ATOMS: atom_id res chain seq x y z
N MET A 1 -1.33 12.62 25.51
CA MET A 1 -1.91 11.47 24.80
C MET A 1 -1.28 11.51 23.43
N THR A 2 -0.20 10.74 23.25
CA THR A 2 0.50 10.69 21.97
C THR A 2 -0.40 9.88 21.07
N ASP A 3 -1.13 10.54 20.16
CA ASP A 3 -1.79 9.83 19.09
C ASP A 3 -0.72 9.02 18.38
N PRO A 4 -0.88 7.69 18.26
CA PRO A 4 0.07 6.92 17.49
C PRO A 4 0.04 7.51 16.08
N THR A 5 1.19 7.98 15.59
CA THR A 5 1.38 8.55 14.24
C THR A 5 0.87 7.60 13.15
N HIS A 6 0.70 6.34 13.53
CA HIS A 6 0.36 5.23 12.68
C HIS A 6 -0.68 4.30 13.33
N LYS A 7 -1.73 3.86 12.60
CA LYS A 7 -2.71 2.85 13.04
C LYS A 7 -2.65 1.59 12.16
N ALA A 8 -2.45 0.43 12.78
CA ALA A 8 -2.53 -0.86 12.08
C ALA A 8 -3.99 -1.18 11.71
N VAL A 9 -4.22 -1.51 10.44
CA VAL A 9 -5.50 -1.91 9.87
C VAL A 9 -5.39 -3.37 9.48
N THR A 10 -6.10 -4.23 10.20
CA THR A 10 -6.16 -5.67 9.94
C THR A 10 -7.50 -6.11 9.37
N GLU A 11 -8.46 -5.17 9.24
CA GLU A 11 -9.83 -5.45 8.83
C GLU A 11 -10.29 -4.37 7.84
N PRO A 12 -10.98 -4.72 6.75
CA PRO A 12 -11.42 -3.79 5.71
C PRO A 12 -12.55 -2.83 6.13
N GLY A 13 -12.98 -2.88 7.39
CA GLY A 13 -13.87 -1.90 8.01
C GLY A 13 -13.18 -0.94 8.99
N THR A 14 -11.87 -1.08 9.20
CA THR A 14 -11.11 -0.20 10.07
C THR A 14 -10.59 0.99 9.27
N SER A 15 -11.16 2.17 9.55
CA SER A 15 -10.76 3.45 8.94
C SER A 15 -9.86 4.29 9.87
N ALA A 16 -9.29 5.36 9.34
CA ALA A 16 -8.61 6.41 10.08
C ALA A 16 -9.51 7.02 11.16
N ASP A 17 -8.93 7.27 12.33
CA ASP A 17 -9.58 7.97 13.44
C ASP A 17 -9.67 9.48 13.18
N HIS A 18 -8.67 10.04 12.49
CA HIS A 18 -8.59 11.45 12.16
C HIS A 18 -7.96 11.69 10.77
N ALA A 19 -8.27 12.85 10.19
CA ALA A 19 -7.74 13.28 8.91
C ALA A 19 -6.20 13.36 8.93
N GLY A 20 -5.55 12.84 7.89
CA GLY A 20 -4.08 12.78 7.82
C GLY A 20 -3.44 11.61 8.58
N GLN A 21 -4.21 10.75 9.26
CA GLN A 21 -3.66 9.57 9.92
C GLN A 21 -3.11 8.55 8.91
N THR A 22 -1.90 8.06 9.16
CA THR A 22 -1.29 7.00 8.35
C THR A 22 -1.75 5.62 8.86
N LEU A 23 -2.14 4.75 7.95
CA LEU A 23 -2.67 3.41 8.19
C LEU A 23 -1.76 2.35 7.56
N ILE A 24 -1.47 1.25 8.25
CA ILE A 24 -0.58 0.18 7.80
C ILE A 24 -1.43 -1.05 7.79
N THR A 25 -1.46 -1.69 6.64
CA THR A 25 -2.12 -2.96 6.45
C THR A 25 -1.16 -3.95 5.83
N ARG A 26 -1.39 -5.22 6.14
CA ARG A 26 -0.84 -6.35 5.39
C ARG A 26 -1.97 -7.17 4.75
N ASP A 27 -3.21 -6.72 4.91
CA ASP A 27 -4.40 -7.39 4.43
C ASP A 27 -4.63 -7.06 2.96
N HIS A 28 -4.73 -8.10 2.13
CA HIS A 28 -4.85 -7.97 0.69
C HIS A 28 -6.15 -7.28 0.27
N GLU A 29 -7.26 -7.50 1.00
CA GLU A 29 -8.54 -6.86 0.67
C GLU A 29 -8.52 -5.37 0.96
N VAL A 30 -7.88 -4.95 2.07
CA VAL A 30 -7.72 -3.53 2.41
C VAL A 30 -6.94 -2.81 1.31
N ILE A 31 -5.81 -3.36 0.88
CA ILE A 31 -4.95 -2.78 -0.16
C ILE A 31 -5.72 -2.67 -1.48
N ARG A 32 -6.42 -3.74 -1.86
CA ARG A 32 -7.21 -3.78 -3.09
C ARG A 32 -8.29 -2.71 -3.09
N ARG A 33 -9.08 -2.60 -2.03
CA ARG A 33 -10.13 -1.57 -1.90
C ARG A 33 -9.57 -0.16 -1.95
N TRP A 34 -8.43 0.07 -1.28
CA TRP A 34 -7.77 1.37 -1.29
C TRP A 34 -7.36 1.77 -2.71
N ALA A 35 -6.79 0.82 -3.45
CA ALA A 35 -6.37 0.99 -4.84
C ALA A 35 -7.56 1.21 -5.78
N GLU A 36 -8.59 0.35 -5.72
CA GLU A 36 -9.81 0.47 -6.54
C GLU A 36 -10.54 1.80 -6.32
N SER A 37 -10.60 2.30 -5.08
CA SER A 37 -11.18 3.60 -4.77
C SER A 37 -10.46 4.78 -5.44
N ARG A 38 -9.23 4.57 -5.89
CA ARG A 38 -8.34 5.60 -6.49
C ARG A 38 -7.99 5.28 -7.94
N ASP A 39 -8.63 4.27 -8.54
CA ASP A 39 -8.29 3.75 -9.87
C ASP A 39 -6.81 3.33 -9.97
N ALA A 40 -6.21 2.91 -8.85
CA ALA A 40 -4.82 2.51 -8.81
C ALA A 40 -4.66 1.06 -9.26
N THR A 41 -3.66 0.80 -10.09
CA THR A 41 -3.38 -0.53 -10.65
C THR A 41 -2.04 -1.06 -10.13
N PRO A 42 -1.95 -2.34 -9.72
CA PRO A 42 -0.69 -2.96 -9.34
C PRO A 42 0.33 -2.95 -10.48
N ILE A 43 1.54 -2.51 -10.16
CA ILE A 43 2.70 -2.51 -11.06
C ILE A 43 3.87 -3.22 -10.39
N GLY A 44 4.72 -3.83 -11.21
CA GLY A 44 5.93 -4.47 -10.71
C GLY A 44 6.74 -5.15 -11.80
N ASN A 45 8.07 -5.14 -11.64
CA ASN A 45 8.96 -5.82 -12.57
C ASN A 45 9.23 -7.23 -12.06
N ALA A 46 8.43 -8.19 -12.53
CA ALA A 46 8.65 -9.58 -12.18
C ALA A 46 9.76 -10.25 -13.01
N ASP A 47 10.35 -9.61 -14.03
CA ASP A 47 11.48 -10.14 -14.85
C ASP A 47 11.30 -11.63 -15.28
N GLY A 48 10.06 -12.04 -15.57
CA GLY A 48 9.73 -13.43 -15.92
C GLY A 48 9.71 -14.44 -14.76
N THR A 49 9.92 -14.01 -13.52
CA THR A 49 9.60 -14.76 -12.30
C THR A 49 8.16 -14.47 -11.83
N THR A 50 7.69 -15.25 -10.86
CA THR A 50 6.37 -15.08 -10.24
C THR A 50 6.38 -13.99 -9.15
N VAL A 51 7.57 -13.68 -8.61
CA VAL A 51 7.77 -12.75 -7.50
C VAL A 51 8.59 -11.53 -7.94
N ALA A 52 7.96 -10.36 -7.95
CA ALA A 52 8.64 -9.08 -8.14
C ALA A 52 9.48 -8.70 -6.92
N PRO A 53 10.68 -8.11 -7.10
CA PRO A 53 11.49 -7.60 -6.01
C PRO A 53 10.79 -6.43 -5.30
N PRO A 54 11.02 -6.23 -3.99
CA PRO A 54 10.28 -5.27 -3.18
C PRO A 54 10.46 -3.82 -3.65
N GLY A 55 11.60 -3.50 -4.28
CA GLY A 55 11.88 -2.17 -4.80
C GLY A 55 11.19 -1.81 -6.12
N THR A 56 10.55 -2.78 -6.79
CA THR A 56 9.79 -2.51 -8.03
C THR A 56 8.28 -2.67 -7.83
N LEU A 57 7.86 -3.24 -6.71
CA LEU A 57 6.46 -3.44 -6.37
C LEU A 57 5.80 -2.10 -6.02
N GLY A 58 4.70 -1.77 -6.70
CA GLY A 58 4.01 -0.50 -6.47
C GLY A 58 2.58 -0.47 -7.00
N LEU A 59 1.94 0.69 -6.88
CA LEU A 59 0.63 0.98 -7.44
C LEU A 59 0.72 2.20 -8.36
N ALA A 60 0.34 2.06 -9.63
CA ALA A 60 0.21 3.16 -10.56
C ALA A 60 -1.14 3.84 -10.36
N LEU A 61 -1.13 5.15 -10.11
CA LEU A 61 -2.34 5.98 -10.03
C LEU A 61 -2.76 6.46 -11.42
N PRO A 62 -4.03 6.85 -11.62
CA PRO A 62 -4.50 7.37 -12.90
C PRO A 62 -3.69 8.63 -13.29
N GLY A 63 -3.10 8.59 -14.49
CA GLY A 63 -2.24 9.67 -14.99
C GLY A 63 -0.75 9.50 -14.69
N ASP A 64 -0.37 8.48 -13.93
CA ASP A 64 1.03 8.07 -13.82
C ASP A 64 1.41 7.28 -15.08
N PRO A 65 2.58 7.51 -15.71
CA PRO A 65 3.05 6.72 -16.85
C PRO A 65 3.51 5.30 -16.44
N GLY A 66 2.90 4.75 -15.38
CA GLY A 66 3.42 3.68 -14.53
C GLY A 66 3.86 2.41 -15.26
N GLY A 67 4.74 1.67 -14.58
CA GLY A 67 5.49 0.52 -15.10
C GLY A 67 4.68 -0.67 -15.62
N ASP A 68 5.34 -1.82 -15.76
CA ASP A 68 4.68 -3.00 -16.33
C ASP A 68 3.49 -3.45 -15.45
N GLY A 69 2.33 -3.62 -16.07
CA GLY A 69 1.09 -3.97 -15.39
C GLY A 69 1.21 -5.36 -14.78
N LEU A 70 1.16 -5.44 -13.45
CA LEU A 70 1.28 -6.70 -12.71
C LEU A 70 -0.10 -7.17 -12.29
N SER A 71 -0.37 -8.48 -12.31
CA SER A 71 -1.63 -8.99 -11.77
C SER A 71 -1.63 -8.92 -10.24
N TRP A 72 -2.80 -8.66 -9.64
CA TRP A 72 -2.96 -8.63 -8.18
C TRP A 72 -2.41 -9.88 -7.50
N GLU A 73 -2.60 -11.07 -8.09
CA GLU A 73 -2.07 -12.32 -7.56
C GLU A 73 -0.54 -12.31 -7.43
N GLN A 74 0.17 -11.87 -8.48
CA GLN A 74 1.63 -11.76 -8.48
C GLN A 74 2.11 -10.65 -7.52
N TRP A 75 1.36 -9.55 -7.47
CA TRP A 75 1.66 -8.44 -6.58
C TRP A 75 1.58 -8.89 -5.11
N PHE A 76 0.50 -9.55 -4.72
CA PHE A 76 0.29 -10.05 -3.37
C PHE A 76 1.25 -11.18 -3.01
N GLU A 77 1.53 -12.09 -3.94
CA GLU A 77 2.53 -13.13 -3.71
C GLU A 77 3.89 -12.51 -3.38
N SER A 78 4.30 -11.47 -4.11
CA SER A 78 5.54 -10.74 -3.86
C SER A 78 5.50 -9.99 -2.52
N PHE A 79 4.39 -9.33 -2.23
CA PHE A 79 4.17 -8.59 -1.00
C PHE A 79 4.28 -9.49 0.24
N ASP A 80 3.61 -10.65 0.23
CA ASP A 80 3.65 -11.64 1.30
C ASP A 80 5.04 -12.27 1.43
N ARG A 81 5.63 -12.67 0.29
CA ARG A 81 6.95 -13.30 0.23
C ARG A 81 8.05 -12.46 0.87
N HIS A 82 7.95 -11.14 0.75
CA HIS A 82 8.92 -10.18 1.28
C HIS A 82 8.54 -9.62 2.66
N ASP A 83 7.46 -10.12 3.29
CA ASP A 83 6.93 -9.65 4.57
C ASP A 83 6.68 -8.13 4.59
N LEU A 84 6.21 -7.58 3.47
CA LEU A 84 6.05 -6.14 3.29
C LEU A 84 4.85 -5.59 4.07
N ARG A 85 4.89 -4.27 4.28
CA ARG A 85 3.82 -3.50 4.93
C ARG A 85 3.36 -2.39 4.01
N PHE A 86 2.06 -2.28 3.81
CA PHE A 86 1.45 -1.24 2.98
C PHE A 86 0.99 -0.10 3.89
N ALA A 87 1.71 1.02 3.86
CA ALA A 87 1.36 2.23 4.56
C ALA A 87 0.60 3.17 3.62
N TYR A 88 -0.56 3.67 4.02
CA TYR A 88 -1.38 4.55 3.21
C TYR A 88 -2.10 5.61 4.05
N ARG A 89 -2.60 6.64 3.40
CA ARG A 89 -3.53 7.61 4.00
C ARG A 89 -4.87 7.56 3.29
N GLU A 90 -5.96 7.62 4.04
CA GLU A 90 -7.30 7.75 3.46
C GLU A 90 -7.55 9.19 3.03
N THR A 91 -7.33 10.14 3.94
CA THR A 91 -7.55 11.56 3.73
C THR A 91 -6.35 12.40 4.17
N GLU A 92 -6.13 13.53 3.51
CA GLU A 92 -5.17 14.55 3.96
C GLU A 92 -5.75 15.34 5.13
N ALA A 93 -4.93 16.19 5.75
CA ALA A 93 -5.35 17.05 6.87
C ALA A 93 -6.53 17.98 6.51
N ASP A 94 -6.70 18.31 5.23
CA ASP A 94 -7.81 19.13 4.73
C ASP A 94 -9.10 18.31 4.46
N GLY A 95 -9.06 16.98 4.63
CA GLY A 95 -10.18 16.07 4.39
C GLY A 95 -10.32 15.59 2.94
N THR A 96 -9.44 16.02 2.04
CA THR A 96 -9.35 15.52 0.65
C THR A 96 -8.82 14.08 0.62
N ALA A 97 -9.18 13.32 -0.42
CA ALA A 97 -8.66 11.96 -0.58
C ALA A 97 -7.14 11.96 -0.80
N SER A 98 -6.41 11.25 0.07
CA SER A 98 -4.96 11.11 -0.05
C SER A 98 -4.60 10.10 -1.14
N THR A 99 -3.64 10.44 -1.99
CA THR A 99 -2.97 9.50 -2.91
C THR A 99 -1.67 8.93 -2.32
N PHE A 100 -1.34 9.31 -1.09
CA PHE A 100 -0.15 8.85 -0.42
C PHE A 100 -0.22 7.36 -0.08
N TRP A 101 0.74 6.62 -0.57
CA TRP A 101 1.04 5.25 -0.19
C TRP A 101 2.55 5.04 -0.15
N ALA A 102 2.98 4.08 0.63
CA ALA A 102 4.34 3.61 0.71
C ALA A 102 4.31 2.10 1.00
N ILE A 103 5.24 1.37 0.42
CA ILE A 103 5.51 -0.01 0.80
C ILE A 103 6.84 0.00 1.50
N ASP A 104 6.85 -0.60 2.69
CA ASP A 104 8.05 -0.65 3.49
C ASP A 104 8.38 -2.11 3.81
N ALA A 105 9.66 -2.45 3.63
CA ALA A 105 10.21 -3.75 3.98
C ALA A 105 10.76 -3.74 5.42
N SER A 106 10.06 -3.11 6.36
CA SER A 106 10.47 -3.06 7.77
C SER A 106 10.14 -4.36 8.48
N GLY A 107 10.97 -5.35 8.20
CA GLY A 107 11.41 -6.28 9.21
C GLY A 107 12.47 -5.68 10.15
N ASN A 108 13.25 -4.66 9.73
CA ASN A 108 14.35 -4.11 10.54
C ASN A 108 14.65 -2.63 10.19
N GLU A 109 15.23 -1.92 11.16
CA GLU A 109 15.80 -0.55 11.11
C GLU A 109 14.91 0.60 11.64
N GLU A 110 14.42 0.45 12.87
CA GLU A 110 14.55 1.55 13.85
C GLU A 110 16.02 1.49 14.34
N GLY A 111 16.86 2.43 13.88
CA GLY A 111 18.26 2.60 14.29
C GLY A 111 18.52 4.03 14.75
#